data_AF-A0A962UAN9-F1
#
_entry.id   AF-A0A962UAN9-F1
#
_cell.length_a   1.000
_cell.length_b   1.000
_cell.length_c   1.000
_cell.angle_alpha   90.00
_cell.angle_beta   90.00
_cell.angle_gamma   90.00
#
_symmetry.space_group_name_H-M   'P 1'
#
loop_
_entity.id
_entity.type
_entity.pdbx_description
1 polymer ?
#
loop_
_entity_poly.entity_id
_entity_poly.type
_entity_poly.pdbx_seq_one_letter_code
_entity_poly.pdbx_strand_id
1 'polypeptide(L)' 'MLQTVAAVPTPHMIELLELIALADRYDVEPRLSEYLRHCRRAGYEPPLELLDLARDHIERKRAC' A
#
# COMPACT_ATOMS: atom_id res chain seq x y z
N MET A 1 -4.81 -1.81 -25.65
CA MET A 1 -3.38 -1.88 -25.26
C MET A 1 -3.33 -2.58 -23.92
N LEU A 2 -2.77 -3.79 -23.84
CA LEU A 2 -2.42 -4.38 -22.54
C LEU A 2 -1.26 -3.54 -21.99
N GLN A 3 -1.56 -2.65 -21.04
CA GLN A 3 -0.50 -2.07 -20.23
C GLN A 3 0.07 -3.24 -19.43
N THR A 4 1.28 -3.67 -19.76
CA THR A 4 2.04 -4.63 -18.96
C THR A 4 2.21 -3.99 -17.60
N VAL A 5 1.38 -4.40 -16.65
CA VAL A 5 1.49 -3.95 -15.27
C VAL A 5 2.77 -4.57 -14.73
N ALA A 6 3.74 -3.72 -14.40
CA ALA A 6 4.98 -4.19 -13.83
C ALA A 6 4.72 -4.59 -12.38
N ALA A 7 5.17 -5.79 -12.00
CA ALA A 7 5.18 -6.18 -10.59
C ALA A 7 5.96 -5.13 -9.79
N VAL A 8 5.49 -4.80 -8.59
CA VAL A 8 6.17 -3.85 -7.71
C VAL A 8 7.61 -4.32 -7.47
N PRO A 9 8.63 -3.47 -7.72
CA PRO A 9 10.00 -3.79 -7.38
C PRO A 9 10.16 -4.06 -5.88
N THR A 10 11.03 -5.01 -5.52
CA THR A 10 11.29 -5.40 -4.12
C THR A 10 11.45 -4.24 -3.13
N PRO A 11 12.17 -3.13 -3.42
CA PRO A 11 12.28 -2.01 -2.48
C PRO A 11 10.93 -1.36 -2.14
N HIS A 12 10.07 -1.18 -3.14
CA HIS A 12 8.73 -0.62 -2.93
C HIS A 12 7.81 -1.60 -2.20
N MET A 13 8.04 -2.91 -2.35
CA MET A 13 7.34 -3.93 -1.56
C MET A 13 7.69 -3.85 -0.08
N ILE A 14 8.97 -3.63 0.24
CA ILE A 14 9.44 -3.43 1.63
C ILE A 14 8.79 -2.19 2.22
N GLU A 15 8.76 -1.07 1.48
CA GLU A 15 8.10 0.17 1.91
C GLU A 15 6.61 -0.05 2.25
N LEU A 16 5.89 -0.84 1.44
CA LEU A 16 4.49 -1.18 1.73
C LEU A 16 4.34 -2.00 3.01
N LEU A 17 5.20 -3.00 3.23
CA LEU A 17 5.19 -3.81 4.45
C LEU A 17 5.49 -2.96 5.69
N GLU A 18 6.43 -2.02 5.60
CA GLU A 18 6.71 -1.07 6.67
C GLU A 18 5.52 -0.15 6.97
N LEU A 19 4.83 0.34 5.93
CA LEU A 19 3.61 1.14 6.11
C LEU A 19 2.50 0.35 6.80
N ILE A 20 2.32 -0.92 6.44
CA ILE A 20 1.36 -1.82 7.10
C ILE A 20 1.74 -2.05 8.57
N ALA A 21 3.02 -2.30 8.86
CA ALA A 21 3.48 -2.49 10.24
C ALA A 21 3.32 -1.22 11.09
N LEU A 22 3.50 -0.04 10.49
CA LEU A 22 3.25 1.25 11.15
C LEU A 22 1.75 1.55 11.32
N ALA A 23 0.89 0.90 10.52
CA ALA A 23 -0.55 1.11 10.52
C ALA A 23 -1.19 0.78 11.86
N ASP A 24 -0.59 -0.06 12.71
CA ASP A 24 -1.08 -0.31 14.06
C ASP A 24 -0.80 0.86 15.02
N ARG A 25 0.35 1.53 14.87
CA ARG A 25 0.81 2.54 15.84
C ARG A 25 0.49 3.98 15.43
N TYR A 26 0.44 4.25 14.12
CA TYR A 26 0.29 5.59 13.58
C TYR A 26 -0.78 5.64 12.50
N ASP A 27 -1.34 6.81 12.26
CA ASP A 27 -2.20 7.02 11.11
C ASP A 27 -1.33 7.03 9.84
N VAL A 28 -1.45 5.96 9.05
CA VAL A 28 -0.68 5.77 7.82
C VAL A 28 -1.50 6.03 6.56
N GLU A 29 -2.79 6.38 6.67
CA GLU A 29 -3.64 6.71 5.50
C GLU A 29 -2.99 7.72 4.54
N PRO A 30 -2.37 8.82 5.02
CA PRO A 30 -1.73 9.80 4.14
C PRO A 30 -0.55 9.21 3.36
N ARG A 31 0.30 8.44 4.04
CA ARG A 31 1.49 7.82 3.44
C ARG A 31 1.13 6.68 2.49
N LEU A 32 0.15 5.85 2.85
CA LEU A 32 -0.35 4.79 1.99
C LEU A 32 -0.97 5.38 0.71
N SER A 33 -1.74 6.46 0.84
CA SER A 33 -2.31 7.17 -0.32
C SER A 33 -1.23 7.72 -1.27
N GLU A 34 -0.12 8.21 -0.72
CA GLU A 34 1.02 8.68 -1.50
C GLU A 34 1.74 7.53 -2.20
N TYR A 35 1.98 6.42 -1.50
CA TYR A 35 2.57 5.20 -2.05
C TYR A 35 1.75 4.65 -3.23
N LEU A 36 0.43 4.54 -3.08
CA LEU A 36 -0.46 4.06 -4.15
C LEU A 36 -0.47 5.00 -5.35
N ARG A 37 -0.36 6.31 -5.11
CA ARG A 37 -0.23 7.30 -6.18
C ARG A 37 1.11 7.15 -6.91
N HIS A 38 2.19 6.88 -6.19
CA HIS A 38 3.49 6.59 -6.77
C HIS A 38 3.45 5.33 -7.64
N CYS A 39 2.90 4.22 -7.11
CA CYS A 39 2.75 2.97 -7.85
C CYS A 39 1.98 3.18 -9.16
N ARG A 40 0.85 3.87 -9.12
CA ARG A 40 0.05 4.18 -10.32
C ARG A 40 0.81 5.02 -11.34
N ARG A 41 1.57 6.01 -10.89
CA ARG A 41 2.40 6.85 -11.79
C ARG A 41 3.53 6.07 -12.43
N ALA A 42 4.11 5.12 -11.71
CA ALA A 42 5.17 4.25 -12.18
C ALA A 42 4.67 3.04 -13.00
N GLY A 43 3.36 2.79 -13.04
CA GLY A 43 2.77 1.63 -13.73
C GLY A 43 2.89 0.33 -12.93
N TYR A 44 3.06 0.43 -11.61
CA TYR A 44 3.12 -0.70 -10.69
C TYR A 44 1.73 -1.04 -10.12
N GLU A 45 1.41 -2.32 -10.02
CA GLU A 45 0.31 -2.82 -9.17
C GLU A 45 0.88 -3.45 -7.90
N PRO A 46 0.62 -2.88 -6.72
CA PRO A 46 0.78 -3.56 -5.45
C PRO A 46 -0.06 -4.85 -5.39
N PRO A 47 0.44 -5.91 -4.75
CA PRO A 47 -0.35 -7.11 -4.50
C PRO A 47 -1.64 -6.77 -3.74
N LEU A 48 -2.77 -7.27 -4.24
CA LEU A 48 -4.09 -7.04 -3.63
C LEU A 48 -4.13 -7.47 -2.16
N GLU A 49 -3.46 -8.56 -1.82
CA GLU A 49 -3.39 -9.09 -0.44
C GLU A 49 -2.79 -8.08 0.54
N LEU A 50 -1.76 -7.33 0.12
CA LEU A 50 -1.14 -6.28 0.94
C LEU A 50 -2.03 -5.04 1.04
N LEU A 51 -2.78 -4.73 -0.02
CA LEU A 51 -3.75 -3.64 -0.01
C LEU A 51 -4.92 -3.94 0.93
N ASP A 52 -5.45 -5.16 0.88
CA ASP A 52 -6.51 -5.61 1.78
C ASP A 52 -6.04 -5.59 3.23
N LEU A 53 -4.81 -6.07 3.52
CA LEU A 53 -4.24 -6.01 4.85
C LEU A 53 -4.12 -4.56 5.36
N ALA A 54 -3.60 -3.66 4.52
CA ALA A 54 -3.51 -2.24 4.88
C ALA A 54 -4.88 -1.62 5.17
N ARG A 55 -5.92 -1.95 4.38
CA ARG A 55 -7.29 -1.49 4.60
C ARG A 55 -7.85 -2.01 5.92
N ASP A 56 -7.62 -3.28 6.23
CA ASP A 56 -8.05 -3.92 7.48
C ASP A 56 -7.53 -3.17 8.71
N HIS A 57 -6.25 -2.79 8.70
CA HIS A 57 -5.65 -2.01 9.80
C HIS A 57 -6.27 -0.61 9.94
N ILE A 58 -6.57 0.07 8.83
CA ILE A 58 -7.22 1.38 8.83
C ILE A 58 -8.66 1.27 9.35
N GLU A 59 -9.42 0.27 8.89
CA GLU A 59 -10.80 0.04 9.31
C GLU A 59 -10.90 -0.27 10.80
N ARG A 60 -10.00 -1.10 11.35
CA ARG A 60 -9.93 -1.37 12.79
C ARG A 60 -9.70 -0.11 13.62
N LYS A 61 -8.90 0.85 13.12
CA LYS A 61 -8.67 2.13 13.81
C LYS A 61 -9.86 3.06 13.80
N ARG A 62 -10.68 3.05 12.73
CA ARG A 62 -11.92 3.85 12.67
C ARG A 62 -13.03 3.31 13.58
N ALA A 63 -12.97 2.03 13.95
CA ALA A 63 -13.95 1.39 14.81
C ALA A 63 -13.68 1.57 16.32
N CYS A 64 -12.52 2.13 16.70
CA CYS A 64 -12.14 2.46 18.08
C CYS A 64 -12.40 3.95 18.38
#